data_AF-A0A1B6I8S4-F1
#
_entry.id   AF-A0A1B6I8S4-F1
#
_cell.length_a   1.000
_cell.length_b   1.000
_cell.length_c   1.000
_cell.angle_alpha   90.00
_cell.angle_beta   90.00
_cell.angle_gamma   90.00
#
_symmetry.space_group_name_H-M   'P 1'
#
loop_
_entity.id
_entity.type
_entity.pdbx_description
1 polymer ?
#
loop_
_entity_poly.entity_id
_entity_poly.type
_entity_poly.pdbx_seq_one_letter_code
_entity_poly.pdbx_strand_id
1 'polypeptide(L)'
;RLHWREALHRLNEQWLLVPKLLYFMMAMLFYTFHQFRGTFINSQFHVSKKKLGTYFGYVQLIAFSVNLWIAGFNDKTGRQRLVLTGLVVSSALLFQTFFMVGSAAVFWIAFGFYFSLISATMPLLDKVMLDYLSTNPHTGPESYGVQRVFSSIGYLVTNFIIEQICKSGPEEKDFGNMAYYNAFVAAIVASLTVLFIKNLPPQASTHNYLASISKLMRNLDFMYLMFIVLLCGIVRASMTVYLGIYYVDVLHLKTGNPSLRLFWPFSYALEFFYNHKQSTTTMFGVALEIL
;
A
#
# COMPACT_ATOMS: atom_id res chain seq x y z
N ARG A 1 -27.81 4.00 -23.97
CA ARG A 1 -27.01 4.06 -22.71
C ARG A 1 -26.30 2.74 -22.35
N LEU A 2 -26.46 1.63 -23.11
CA LEU A 2 -25.78 0.34 -22.86
C LEU A 2 -24.42 0.16 -23.56
N HIS A 3 -24.13 0.86 -24.67
CA HIS A 3 -22.95 0.56 -25.51
C HIS A 3 -21.58 0.77 -24.85
N TRP A 4 -21.45 1.74 -23.93
CA TRP A 4 -20.15 1.96 -23.26
C TRP A 4 -19.81 0.85 -22.26
N ARG A 5 -20.82 0.24 -21.62
CA ARG A 5 -20.62 -0.86 -20.66
C ARG A 5 -20.16 -2.12 -21.37
N GLU A 6 -20.74 -2.41 -22.53
CA GLU A 6 -20.35 -3.53 -23.38
C GLU A 6 -18.95 -3.33 -23.97
N ALA A 7 -18.62 -2.12 -24.42
CA ALA A 7 -17.26 -1.78 -24.88
C ALA A 7 -16.22 -1.91 -23.75
N LEU A 8 -16.53 -1.39 -22.56
CA LEU A 8 -15.68 -1.56 -21.37
C LEU A 8 -15.56 -3.02 -20.94
N HIS A 9 -16.62 -3.82 -21.06
CA HIS A 9 -16.58 -5.25 -20.78
C HIS A 9 -15.61 -5.97 -21.71
N ARG A 10 -15.74 -5.76 -23.02
CA ARG A 10 -14.85 -6.38 -24.03
C ARG A 10 -13.40 -5.94 -23.88
N LEU A 11 -13.16 -4.63 -23.67
CA LEU A 11 -11.82 -4.11 -23.42
C LEU A 11 -11.23 -4.66 -22.11
N ASN A 12 -12.05 -4.85 -21.09
CA ASN A 12 -11.61 -5.41 -19.83
C ASN A 12 -11.34 -6.92 -19.91
N GLU A 13 -12.13 -7.69 -20.65
CA GLU A 13 -11.86 -9.10 -20.92
C GLU A 13 -10.57 -9.29 -21.73
N GLN A 14 -10.28 -8.37 -22.65
CA GLN A 14 -9.08 -8.44 -23.48
C GLN A 14 -7.81 -7.94 -22.78
N TRP A 15 -7.89 -6.86 -22.00
CA TRP A 15 -6.72 -6.17 -21.47
C TRP A 15 -6.62 -6.17 -19.94
N LEU A 16 -7.60 -6.74 -19.23
CA LEU A 16 -7.69 -6.78 -17.77
C LEU A 16 -7.52 -5.38 -17.13
N LEU A 17 -8.14 -4.36 -17.72
CA LEU A 17 -8.00 -2.97 -17.30
C LEU A 17 -8.50 -2.71 -15.88
N VAL A 18 -9.58 -3.38 -15.46
CA VAL A 18 -10.19 -3.21 -14.14
C VAL A 18 -9.24 -3.68 -13.03
N PRO A 19 -8.68 -4.92 -13.08
CA PRO A 19 -7.64 -5.34 -12.13
C PRO A 19 -6.46 -4.37 -12.05
N LYS A 20 -5.93 -3.93 -13.20
CA LYS A 20 -4.80 -2.99 -13.26
C LYS A 20 -5.12 -1.67 -12.56
N LEU A 21 -6.28 -1.10 -12.87
CA LEU A 21 -6.72 0.17 -12.29
C LEU A 21 -6.97 0.05 -10.79
N LEU A 22 -7.60 -1.04 -10.34
CA LEU A 22 -7.82 -1.29 -8.91
C LEU A 22 -6.51 -1.45 -8.15
N TYR A 23 -5.56 -2.23 -8.67
CA TYR A 23 -4.24 -2.39 -8.05
C TYR A 23 -3.46 -1.08 -8.00
N PHE A 24 -3.45 -0.34 -9.10
CA PHE A 24 -2.77 0.94 -9.18
C PHE A 24 -3.34 1.93 -8.16
N MET A 25 -4.66 2.15 -8.17
CA MET A 25 -5.29 3.12 -7.28
C MET A 25 -5.25 2.70 -5.80
N MET A 26 -5.44 1.41 -5.51
CA MET A 26 -5.30 0.88 -4.14
C MET A 26 -3.87 1.06 -3.62
N ALA A 27 -2.86 0.82 -4.48
CA ALA A 27 -1.48 1.09 -4.12
C ALA A 27 -1.24 2.58 -3.84
N MET A 28 -1.85 3.47 -4.63
CA MET A 28 -1.71 4.90 -4.36
C MET A 28 -2.23 5.30 -2.98
N LEU A 29 -3.37 4.75 -2.58
CA LEU A 29 -3.90 4.96 -1.23
C LEU A 29 -2.99 4.34 -0.17
N PHE A 30 -2.65 3.06 -0.32
CA PHE A 30 -1.87 2.29 0.64
C PHE A 30 -0.50 2.94 0.92
N TYR A 31 0.16 3.42 -0.12
CA TYR A 31 1.51 3.97 -0.03
C TYR A 31 1.57 5.47 0.24
N THR A 32 0.43 6.17 0.32
CA THR A 32 0.36 7.62 0.56
C THR A 32 1.26 8.08 1.72
N PHE A 33 1.26 7.35 2.84
CA PHE A 33 2.06 7.70 4.02
C PHE A 33 3.36 6.90 4.16
N HIS A 34 3.58 5.90 3.31
CA HIS A 34 4.54 4.84 3.60
C HIS A 34 5.99 5.32 3.65
N GLN A 35 6.40 6.10 2.67
CA GLN A 35 7.77 6.60 2.55
C GLN A 35 8.09 7.71 3.55
N PHE A 36 7.10 8.53 3.91
CA PHE A 36 7.29 9.74 4.73
C PHE A 36 6.88 9.58 6.20
N ARG A 37 6.26 8.46 6.59
CA ARG A 37 5.80 8.23 7.98
C ARG A 37 6.86 8.49 9.04
N GLY A 38 8.10 8.05 8.83
CA GLY A 38 9.18 8.23 9.79
C GLY A 38 9.54 9.71 9.97
N THR A 39 9.64 10.44 8.85
CA THR A 39 9.93 11.87 8.84
C THR A 39 8.77 12.68 9.43
N PHE A 40 7.53 12.36 9.06
CA PHE A 40 6.33 13.00 9.63
C PHE A 40 6.30 12.86 11.15
N ILE A 41 6.43 11.63 11.68
CA ILE A 41 6.35 11.38 13.12
C ILE A 41 7.47 12.10 13.87
N ASN A 42 8.68 12.12 13.30
CA ASN A 42 9.79 12.83 13.91
C ASN A 42 9.56 14.35 13.92
N SER A 43 9.09 14.93 12.81
CA SER A 43 8.84 16.37 12.70
C SER A 43 7.67 16.88 13.54
N GLN A 44 6.56 16.12 13.60
CA GLN A 44 5.33 16.56 14.27
C GLN A 44 5.32 16.23 15.77
N PHE A 45 5.87 15.07 16.14
CA PHE A 45 5.77 14.54 17.51
C PHE A 45 7.12 14.42 18.23
N HIS A 46 8.22 14.83 17.59
CA HIS A 46 9.57 14.81 18.16
C HIS A 46 9.99 13.44 18.71
N VAL A 47 9.44 12.36 18.14
CA VAL A 47 9.75 10.99 18.56
C VAL A 47 11.15 10.62 18.08
N SER A 48 11.98 10.17 19.02
CA SER A 48 13.33 9.69 18.71
C SER A 48 13.32 8.54 17.70
N LYS A 49 14.23 8.61 16.72
CA LYS A 49 14.45 7.59 15.69
C LYS A 49 14.69 6.20 16.29
N LYS A 50 15.32 6.10 17.47
CA LYS A 50 15.56 4.84 18.20
C LYS A 50 14.27 4.16 18.65
N LYS A 51 13.21 4.93 18.95
CA LYS A 51 11.91 4.40 19.42
C LYS A 51 10.95 4.06 18.28
N LEU A 52 11.15 4.63 17.09
CA LEU A 52 10.27 4.41 15.93
C LEU A 52 10.16 2.92 15.57
N GLY A 53 11.29 2.21 15.49
CA GLY A 53 11.30 0.79 15.15
C GLY A 53 10.44 -0.05 16.10
N THR A 54 10.55 0.20 17.41
CA THR A 54 9.77 -0.51 18.44
C THR A 54 8.26 -0.22 18.30
N TYR A 55 7.87 1.05 18.14
CA TYR A 55 6.46 1.42 18.00
C TYR A 55 5.83 0.89 16.71
N PHE A 56 6.56 0.94 15.58
CA PHE A 56 6.11 0.29 14.36
C PHE A 56 5.96 -1.21 14.51
N GLY A 57 6.85 -1.86 15.26
CA GLY A 57 6.74 -3.30 15.57
C GLY A 57 5.46 -3.65 16.31
N TYR A 58 5.10 -2.89 17.36
CA TYR A 58 3.84 -3.10 18.08
C TYR A 58 2.61 -2.91 17.18
N VAL A 59 2.62 -1.86 16.36
CA VAL A 59 1.51 -1.59 15.42
C VAL A 59 1.39 -2.70 14.38
N GLN A 60 2.51 -3.21 13.85
CA GLN A 60 2.50 -4.32 12.89
C GLN A 60 1.96 -5.61 13.51
N LEU A 61 2.32 -5.90 14.77
CA LEU A 61 1.80 -7.07 15.48
C LEU A 61 0.28 -6.99 15.66
N ILE A 62 -0.22 -5.82 16.09
CA ILE A 62 -1.67 -5.58 16.23
C ILE A 62 -2.36 -5.72 14.88
N ALA A 63 -1.81 -5.08 13.83
CA ALA A 63 -2.37 -5.14 12.50
C ALA A 63 -2.42 -6.56 11.93
N PHE A 64 -1.39 -7.37 12.18
CA PHE A 64 -1.40 -8.77 11.79
C PHE A 64 -2.59 -9.53 12.41
N SER A 65 -2.82 -9.39 13.72
CA SER A 65 -3.95 -10.02 14.40
C SER A 65 -5.31 -9.50 13.91
N VAL A 66 -5.43 -8.19 13.70
CA VAL A 66 -6.66 -7.58 13.19
C VAL A 66 -6.94 -8.04 11.75
N ASN A 67 -5.92 -8.16 10.90
CA ASN A 67 -6.09 -8.61 9.52
C ASN A 67 -6.58 -10.05 9.43
N LEU A 68 -6.12 -10.94 10.32
CA LEU A 68 -6.65 -12.32 10.40
C LEU A 68 -8.15 -12.31 10.75
N TRP A 69 -8.56 -11.45 11.68
CA TRP A 69 -9.96 -11.31 12.05
C TRP A 69 -10.81 -10.71 10.91
N ILE A 70 -10.33 -9.65 10.25
CA ILE A 70 -10.98 -9.04 9.09
C ILE A 70 -11.15 -10.05 7.96
N ALA A 71 -10.12 -10.85 7.65
CA ALA A 71 -10.18 -11.88 6.63
C ALA A 71 -11.25 -12.93 6.96
N GLY A 72 -11.26 -13.43 8.20
CA GLY A 72 -12.29 -14.36 8.66
C GLY A 72 -13.71 -13.78 8.61
N PHE A 73 -13.87 -12.50 8.96
CA PHE A 73 -15.15 -11.79 8.87
C PHE A 73 -15.61 -11.60 7.41
N ASN A 74 -14.70 -11.20 6.53
CA ASN A 74 -14.95 -11.04 5.11
C ASN A 74 -15.45 -12.35 4.48
N ASP A 75 -14.80 -13.46 4.83
CA ASP A 75 -15.08 -14.77 4.27
C ASP A 75 -16.45 -15.33 4.72
N LYS A 76 -16.81 -15.06 5.98
CA LYS A 76 -18.13 -15.41 6.54
C LYS A 76 -19.26 -14.59 5.93
N THR A 77 -19.03 -13.30 5.70
CA THR A 77 -20.09 -12.40 5.24
C THR A 77 -20.33 -12.47 3.75
N GLY A 78 -19.32 -12.80 2.93
CA GLY A 78 -19.42 -12.77 1.48
C GLY A 78 -19.69 -11.35 0.93
N ARG A 79 -19.38 -10.31 1.72
CA ARG A 79 -19.68 -8.90 1.39
C ARG A 79 -18.39 -8.10 1.12
N GLN A 80 -17.51 -8.65 0.29
CA GLN A 80 -16.17 -8.12 0.01
C GLN A 80 -16.21 -6.65 -0.41
N ARG A 81 -17.18 -6.27 -1.25
CA ARG A 81 -17.34 -4.88 -1.70
C ARG A 81 -17.55 -3.93 -0.52
N LEU A 82 -18.44 -4.29 0.41
CA LEU A 82 -18.76 -3.45 1.57
C LEU A 82 -17.61 -3.43 2.57
N VAL A 83 -16.98 -4.59 2.83
CA VAL A 83 -15.82 -4.68 3.72
C VAL A 83 -14.69 -3.82 3.17
N LEU A 84 -14.30 -3.99 1.90
CA LEU A 84 -13.19 -3.24 1.32
C LEU A 84 -13.47 -1.73 1.26
N THR A 85 -14.68 -1.34 0.85
CA THR A 85 -15.08 0.09 0.85
C THR A 85 -15.05 0.66 2.27
N GLY A 86 -15.55 -0.09 3.26
CA GLY A 86 -15.53 0.31 4.66
C GLY A 86 -14.12 0.48 5.20
N LEU A 87 -13.19 -0.40 4.85
CA LEU A 87 -11.78 -0.30 5.23
C LEU A 87 -11.11 0.93 4.60
N VAL A 88 -11.36 1.18 3.32
CA VAL A 88 -10.82 2.34 2.59
C VAL A 88 -11.32 3.65 3.18
N VAL A 89 -12.64 3.79 3.37
CA VAL A 89 -13.23 5.02 3.92
C VAL A 89 -12.80 5.24 5.38
N SER A 90 -12.85 4.20 6.21
CA SER A 90 -12.47 4.31 7.63
C SER A 90 -10.98 4.61 7.81
N SER A 91 -10.11 4.01 7.00
CA SER A 91 -8.67 4.34 7.02
C SER A 91 -8.43 5.78 6.57
N ALA A 92 -9.12 6.27 5.53
CA ALA A 92 -9.00 7.65 5.11
C ALA A 92 -9.46 8.64 6.21
N LEU A 93 -10.56 8.36 6.90
CA LEU A 93 -11.02 9.18 8.02
C LEU A 93 -10.01 9.19 9.18
N LEU A 94 -9.47 8.04 9.55
CA LEU A 94 -8.42 7.96 10.57
C LEU A 94 -7.15 8.71 10.15
N PHE A 95 -6.80 8.68 8.87
CA PHE A 95 -5.66 9.42 8.35
C PHE A 95 -5.80 10.93 8.56
N GLN A 96 -7.01 11.48 8.39
CA GLN A 96 -7.27 12.92 8.65
C GLN A 96 -6.99 13.28 10.11
N THR A 97 -7.25 12.36 11.05
CA THR A 97 -7.00 12.63 12.48
C THR A 97 -5.52 12.88 12.81
N PHE A 98 -4.58 12.41 11.98
CA PHE A 98 -3.14 12.61 12.21
C PHE A 98 -2.75 14.09 12.24
N PHE A 99 -3.50 14.94 11.53
CA PHE A 99 -3.26 16.38 11.43
C PHE A 99 -4.00 17.20 12.50
N MET A 100 -4.91 16.57 13.23
CA MET A 100 -5.70 17.23 14.29
C MET A 100 -5.20 16.90 15.70
N VAL A 101 -4.35 15.87 15.82
CA VAL A 101 -3.89 15.35 17.10
C VAL A 101 -2.56 16.00 17.50
N GLY A 102 -2.54 16.68 18.65
CA GLY A 102 -1.30 17.24 19.23
C GLY A 102 -0.51 16.28 20.13
N SER A 103 -1.05 15.10 20.44
CA SER A 103 -0.43 14.13 21.36
C SER A 103 0.13 12.91 20.63
N ALA A 104 1.41 12.60 20.86
CA ALA A 104 2.07 11.43 20.28
C ALA A 104 1.36 10.11 20.66
N ALA A 105 0.83 9.99 21.88
CA ALA A 105 0.14 8.80 22.33
C ALA A 105 -1.17 8.56 21.55
N VAL A 106 -1.96 9.61 21.37
CA VAL A 106 -3.21 9.56 20.60
C VAL A 106 -2.90 9.28 19.12
N PHE A 107 -1.82 9.87 18.58
CA PHE A 107 -1.35 9.57 17.23
C PHE A 107 -1.03 8.07 17.06
N TRP A 108 -0.29 7.45 17.98
CA TRP A 108 0.06 6.03 17.86
C TRP A 108 -1.17 5.11 17.91
N ILE A 109 -2.18 5.46 18.72
CA ILE A 109 -3.45 4.72 18.77
C ILE A 109 -4.17 4.86 17.43
N ALA A 110 -4.34 6.08 16.93
CA ALA A 110 -4.98 6.35 15.64
C ALA A 110 -4.23 5.68 14.48
N PHE A 111 -2.89 5.74 14.51
CA PHE A 111 -2.02 5.11 13.54
C PHE A 111 -2.14 3.58 13.59
N GLY A 112 -2.26 2.98 14.78
CA GLY A 112 -2.51 1.55 14.95
C GLY A 112 -3.79 1.09 14.26
N PHE A 113 -4.90 1.79 14.48
CA PHE A 113 -6.17 1.52 13.81
C PHE A 113 -6.06 1.76 12.30
N TYR A 114 -5.53 2.90 11.88
CA TYR A 114 -5.31 3.23 10.47
C TYR A 114 -4.53 2.12 9.76
N PHE A 115 -3.39 1.73 10.33
CA PHE A 115 -2.48 0.76 9.74
C PHE A 115 -3.11 -0.63 9.64
N SER A 116 -3.89 -1.01 10.66
CA SER A 116 -4.65 -2.26 10.65
C SER A 116 -5.69 -2.28 9.52
N LEU A 117 -6.48 -1.20 9.37
CA LEU A 117 -7.52 -1.15 8.34
C LEU A 117 -6.93 -1.09 6.93
N ILE A 118 -5.91 -0.25 6.70
CA ILE A 118 -5.31 -0.09 5.37
C ILE A 118 -4.52 -1.34 4.96
N SER A 119 -3.87 -2.05 5.90
CA SER A 119 -3.10 -3.27 5.60
C SER A 119 -3.97 -4.48 5.24
N ALA A 120 -5.23 -4.52 5.66
CA ALA A 120 -6.18 -5.52 5.21
C ALA A 120 -6.64 -5.33 3.76
N THR A 121 -6.53 -4.11 3.19
CA THR A 121 -7.11 -3.82 1.86
C THR A 121 -6.44 -4.60 0.72
N MET A 122 -5.11 -4.68 0.72
CA MET A 122 -4.33 -5.35 -0.32
C MET A 122 -4.59 -6.87 -0.37
N PRO A 123 -4.48 -7.63 0.74
CA PRO A 123 -4.80 -9.05 0.74
C PRO A 123 -6.25 -9.37 0.34
N LEU A 124 -7.20 -8.52 0.74
CA LEU A 124 -8.61 -8.68 0.34
C LEU A 124 -8.82 -8.41 -1.15
N LEU A 125 -8.15 -7.39 -1.69
CA LEU A 125 -8.15 -7.14 -3.12
C LEU A 125 -7.54 -8.31 -3.88
N ASP A 126 -6.43 -8.87 -3.39
CA ASP A 126 -5.77 -10.04 -3.99
C ASP A 126 -6.73 -11.24 -4.08
N LYS A 127 -7.47 -11.51 -3.00
CA LYS A 127 -8.50 -12.56 -3.01
C LYS A 127 -9.57 -12.30 -4.07
N VAL A 128 -10.14 -11.09 -4.10
CA VAL A 128 -11.19 -10.72 -5.07
C VAL A 128 -10.67 -10.82 -6.50
N MET A 129 -9.43 -10.42 -6.76
CA MET A 129 -8.83 -10.47 -8.09
C MET A 129 -8.52 -11.90 -8.54
N LEU A 130 -8.08 -12.78 -7.64
CA LEU A 130 -7.88 -14.19 -7.95
C LEU A 130 -9.19 -14.87 -8.36
N ASP A 131 -10.27 -14.60 -7.63
CA ASP A 131 -11.59 -15.12 -7.97
C ASP A 131 -12.15 -14.49 -9.27
N TYR A 132 -11.85 -13.22 -9.51
CA TYR A 132 -12.19 -12.55 -10.76
C TYR A 132 -11.48 -13.18 -11.96
N LEU A 133 -10.18 -13.47 -11.84
CA LEU A 133 -9.39 -14.11 -12.89
C LEU A 133 -9.81 -15.56 -13.10
N SER A 134 -10.09 -16.32 -12.03
CA SER A 134 -10.51 -17.73 -12.17
C SER A 134 -11.86 -17.90 -12.88
N THR A 135 -12.71 -16.88 -12.83
CA THR A 135 -14.03 -16.88 -13.49
C THR A 135 -13.94 -16.46 -14.97
N ASN A 136 -12.87 -15.78 -15.39
CA ASN A 136 -12.74 -15.31 -16.77
C ASN A 136 -12.25 -16.43 -17.70
N PRO A 137 -13.02 -16.84 -18.72
CA PRO A 137 -12.68 -17.97 -19.59
C PRO A 137 -11.45 -17.75 -20.48
N HIS A 138 -11.00 -16.50 -20.64
CA HIS A 138 -9.88 -16.13 -21.51
C HIS A 138 -8.54 -15.92 -20.77
N THR A 139 -8.57 -15.83 -19.44
CA THR A 139 -7.39 -15.46 -18.63
C THR A 139 -7.38 -16.26 -17.34
N GLY A 140 -6.38 -17.12 -17.14
CA GLY A 140 -6.27 -17.92 -15.92
C GLY A 140 -5.64 -17.18 -14.73
N PRO A 141 -5.59 -17.84 -13.55
CA PRO A 141 -4.92 -17.32 -12.34
C PRO A 141 -3.44 -16.97 -12.56
N GLU A 142 -2.80 -17.58 -13.55
CA GLU A 142 -1.40 -17.33 -13.94
C GLU A 142 -1.15 -15.86 -14.32
N SER A 143 -2.17 -15.15 -14.80
CA SER A 143 -2.06 -13.72 -15.15
C SER A 143 -2.05 -12.78 -13.94
N TYR A 144 -2.25 -13.30 -12.72
CA TYR A 144 -2.28 -12.52 -11.48
C TYR A 144 -1.01 -11.69 -11.28
N GLY A 145 0.16 -12.27 -11.53
CA GLY A 145 1.44 -11.58 -11.34
C GLY A 145 1.54 -10.30 -12.17
N VAL A 146 1.13 -10.36 -13.43
CA VAL A 146 1.13 -9.21 -14.35
C VAL A 146 0.19 -8.10 -13.87
N GLN A 147 -0.96 -8.46 -13.28
CA GLN A 147 -1.88 -7.45 -12.73
C GLN A 147 -1.29 -6.82 -11.46
N ARG A 148 -0.64 -7.63 -10.62
CA ARG A 148 -0.05 -7.18 -9.36
C ARG A 148 1.09 -6.17 -9.56
N VAL A 149 1.82 -6.23 -10.68
CA VAL A 149 2.87 -5.25 -11.05
C VAL A 149 2.32 -3.81 -11.08
N PHE A 150 1.04 -3.59 -11.40
CA PHE A 150 0.44 -2.26 -11.37
C PHE A 150 0.38 -1.67 -9.95
N SER A 151 0.43 -2.50 -8.91
CA SER A 151 0.61 -2.03 -7.53
C SER A 151 2.00 -1.41 -7.32
N SER A 152 3.04 -1.98 -7.91
CA SER A 152 4.40 -1.42 -7.86
C SER A 152 4.50 -0.12 -8.65
N ILE A 153 3.84 -0.04 -9.81
CA ILE A 153 3.74 1.22 -10.58
C ILE A 153 3.00 2.29 -9.76
N GLY A 154 1.90 1.91 -9.10
CA GLY A 154 1.15 2.82 -8.22
C GLY A 154 2.00 3.32 -7.05
N TYR A 155 2.81 2.45 -6.44
CA TYR A 155 3.79 2.84 -5.41
C TYR A 155 4.78 3.89 -5.92
N LEU A 156 5.36 3.68 -7.11
CA LEU A 156 6.31 4.63 -7.70
C LEU A 156 5.67 6.00 -7.93
N VAL A 157 4.53 6.02 -8.61
CA VAL A 157 3.80 7.27 -8.90
C VAL A 157 3.46 8.01 -7.61
N THR A 158 3.06 7.27 -6.58
CA THR A 158 2.71 7.86 -5.27
C THR A 158 3.90 8.50 -4.59
N ASN A 159 5.07 7.86 -4.61
CA ASN A 159 6.27 8.42 -4.00
C ASN A 159 6.62 9.78 -4.63
N PHE A 160 6.61 9.86 -5.97
CA PHE A 160 6.86 11.13 -6.67
C PHE A 160 5.81 12.19 -6.34
N ILE A 161 4.52 11.84 -6.35
CA ILE A 161 3.45 12.78 -6.04
C ILE A 161 3.57 13.29 -4.61
N ILE A 162 3.77 12.40 -3.63
CA ILE A 162 3.89 12.79 -2.22
C ILE A 162 5.16 13.60 -1.97
N GLU A 163 6.28 13.24 -2.57
CA GLU A 163 7.52 14.02 -2.45
C GLU A 163 7.33 15.45 -2.97
N GLN A 164 6.62 15.61 -4.09
CA GLN A 164 6.28 16.92 -4.65
C GLN A 164 5.31 17.69 -3.76
N ILE A 165 4.27 17.04 -3.24
CA ILE A 165 3.24 17.66 -2.39
C ILE A 165 3.83 18.10 -1.04
N CYS A 166 4.78 17.32 -0.51
CA CYS A 166 5.42 17.59 0.78
C CYS A 166 6.55 18.63 0.71
N LYS A 167 6.91 19.11 -0.48
CA LYS A 167 8.04 20.03 -0.67
C LYS A 167 7.60 21.47 -0.39
N SER A 168 8.03 22.02 0.74
CA SER A 168 7.80 23.44 1.09
C SER A 168 9.05 24.30 0.85
N GLY A 169 10.24 23.73 1.02
CA GLY A 169 11.52 24.38 0.74
C GLY A 169 12.67 23.38 0.47
N PRO A 170 13.93 23.83 0.48
CA PRO A 170 15.09 22.95 0.29
C PRO A 170 15.28 21.91 1.41
N GLU A 171 14.85 22.24 2.63
CA GLU A 171 15.04 21.38 3.82
C GLU A 171 13.76 21.19 4.67
N GLU A 172 12.72 22.00 4.47
CA GLU A 172 11.45 21.89 5.20
C GLU A 172 10.37 21.15 4.41
N LYS A 173 9.73 20.17 5.08
CA LYS A 173 8.61 19.40 4.54
C LYS A 173 7.31 19.86 5.18
N ASP A 174 6.35 20.28 4.35
CA ASP A 174 4.98 20.58 4.77
C ASP A 174 4.09 19.39 4.44
N PHE A 175 3.48 18.80 5.46
CA PHE A 175 2.64 17.61 5.30
C PHE A 175 1.15 17.93 5.16
N GLY A 176 0.72 19.20 5.31
CA GLY A 176 -0.70 19.56 5.33
C GLY A 176 -1.44 19.12 4.07
N ASN A 177 -0.78 19.18 2.92
CA ASN A 177 -1.38 18.79 1.64
C ASN A 177 -1.57 17.27 1.45
N MET A 178 -0.90 16.43 2.26
CA MET A 178 -1.10 14.98 2.22
C MET A 178 -2.52 14.57 2.63
N ALA A 179 -3.14 15.34 3.53
CA ALA A 179 -4.50 15.11 4.00
C ALA A 179 -5.51 15.17 2.84
N TYR A 180 -5.40 16.20 2.00
CA TYR A 180 -6.24 16.40 0.82
C TYR A 180 -5.98 15.34 -0.25
N TYR A 181 -4.70 15.02 -0.51
CA TYR A 181 -4.36 13.96 -1.45
C TYR A 181 -4.93 12.60 -1.02
N ASN A 182 -4.79 12.25 0.27
CA ASN A 182 -5.35 11.00 0.80
C ASN A 182 -6.86 10.93 0.62
N ALA A 183 -7.59 12.00 0.95
CA ALA A 183 -9.04 12.06 0.80
C ALA A 183 -9.47 11.92 -0.67
N PHE A 184 -8.77 12.59 -1.58
CA PHE A 184 -9.03 12.50 -3.02
C PHE A 184 -8.82 11.07 -3.55
N VAL A 185 -7.67 10.46 -3.26
CA VAL A 185 -7.36 9.09 -3.70
C VAL A 185 -8.32 8.08 -3.07
N ALA A 186 -8.66 8.24 -1.78
CA ALA A 186 -9.61 7.38 -1.09
C ALA A 186 -11.01 7.44 -1.72
N ALA A 187 -11.48 8.63 -2.11
CA ALA A 187 -12.77 8.78 -2.79
C ALA A 187 -12.80 8.05 -4.14
N ILE A 188 -11.70 8.12 -4.91
CA ILE A 188 -11.58 7.39 -6.17
C ILE A 188 -11.55 5.87 -5.91
N VAL A 189 -10.72 5.40 -4.98
CA VAL A 189 -10.61 3.97 -4.65
C VAL A 189 -11.94 3.40 -4.14
N ALA A 190 -12.65 4.12 -3.27
CA ALA A 190 -13.97 3.73 -2.80
C ALA A 190 -14.97 3.63 -3.95
N SER A 191 -14.96 4.62 -4.86
CA SER A 191 -15.84 4.61 -6.05
C SER A 191 -15.53 3.41 -6.96
N LEU A 192 -14.26 3.17 -7.27
CA LEU A 192 -13.83 2.04 -8.09
C LEU A 192 -14.18 0.70 -7.43
N THR A 193 -14.00 0.59 -6.11
CA THR A 193 -14.37 -0.59 -5.35
C THR A 193 -15.87 -0.88 -5.45
N VAL A 194 -16.71 0.13 -5.28
CA VAL A 194 -18.17 -0.01 -5.38
C VAL A 194 -18.61 -0.38 -6.79
N LEU A 195 -17.96 0.19 -7.81
CA LEU A 195 -18.31 -0.02 -9.22
C LEU A 195 -17.86 -1.38 -9.76
N PHE A 196 -16.67 -1.85 -9.38
CA PHE A 196 -16.02 -2.99 -10.03
C PHE A 196 -15.94 -4.26 -9.20
N ILE A 197 -15.98 -4.18 -7.86
CA ILE A 197 -15.89 -5.38 -7.02
C ILE A 197 -17.26 -6.03 -6.88
N LYS A 198 -17.33 -7.32 -7.23
CA LYS A 198 -18.48 -8.17 -7.00
C LYS A 198 -18.34 -8.89 -5.66
N ASN A 199 -19.46 -9.11 -5.00
CA ASN A 199 -19.52 -9.94 -3.80
C ASN A 199 -19.39 -11.42 -4.21
N LEU A 200 -18.58 -12.16 -3.47
CA LEU A 200 -18.39 -13.59 -3.62
C LEU A 200 -19.39 -14.33 -2.72
N PRO A 201 -19.81 -15.55 -3.09
CA PRO A 201 -20.66 -16.36 -2.24
C PRO A 201 -20.01 -16.58 -0.85
N PRO A 202 -20.79 -16.53 0.24
CA PRO A 202 -20.27 -16.84 1.57
C PRO A 202 -19.66 -18.24 1.61
N GLN A 203 -18.49 -18.38 2.23
CA GLN A 203 -17.89 -19.69 2.47
C GLN A 203 -18.39 -20.24 3.80
N ALA A 204 -18.91 -21.48 3.79
CA ALA A 204 -19.34 -22.16 5.01
C ALA A 204 -18.13 -22.36 5.93
N SER A 205 -18.25 -21.98 7.20
CA SER A 205 -17.19 -22.18 8.17
C SER A 205 -16.97 -23.68 8.38
N THR A 206 -15.81 -24.19 7.98
CA THR A 206 -15.41 -25.55 8.33
C THR A 206 -15.23 -25.63 9.85
N HIS A 207 -15.97 -26.53 10.49
CA HIS A 207 -16.10 -26.63 11.95
C HIS A 207 -14.80 -26.99 12.70
N ASN A 208 -13.68 -27.18 12.00
CA ASN A 208 -12.41 -27.71 12.51
C ASN A 208 -11.18 -26.84 12.17
N TYR A 209 -11.31 -25.52 12.18
CA TYR A 209 -10.20 -24.58 11.90
C TYR A 209 -8.94 -24.84 12.75
N LEU A 210 -9.10 -25.10 14.05
CA LEU A 210 -7.98 -25.38 14.95
C LEU A 210 -7.26 -26.70 14.65
N ALA A 211 -8.00 -27.74 14.26
CA ALA A 211 -7.42 -29.01 13.86
C ALA A 211 -6.64 -28.87 12.54
N SER A 212 -7.14 -28.06 11.59
CA SER A 212 -6.42 -27.74 10.36
C SER A 212 -5.14 -26.95 10.62
N ILE A 213 -5.17 -25.92 11.48
CA ILE A 213 -3.95 -25.21 11.89
C ILE A 213 -2.96 -26.17 12.53
N SER A 214 -3.41 -27.01 13.47
CA SER A 214 -2.52 -27.97 14.14
C SER A 214 -1.86 -28.93 13.14
N LYS A 215 -2.62 -29.39 12.14
CA LYS A 215 -2.11 -30.26 11.07
C LYS A 215 -1.06 -29.54 10.20
N LEU A 216 -1.29 -28.26 9.87
CA LEU A 216 -0.33 -27.42 9.15
C LEU A 216 0.93 -27.15 9.96
N MET A 217 0.80 -26.83 11.26
CA MET A 217 1.92 -26.56 12.16
C MET A 217 2.81 -27.79 12.41
N ARG A 218 2.27 -29.00 12.26
CA ARG A 218 3.03 -30.26 12.37
C ARG A 218 3.83 -30.59 11.11
N ASN A 219 3.56 -29.93 9.99
CA ASN A 219 4.33 -30.13 8.77
C ASN A 219 5.61 -29.27 8.83
N LEU A 220 6.77 -29.91 9.03
CA LEU A 220 8.05 -29.23 9.18
C LEU A 220 8.46 -28.46 7.92
N ASP A 221 8.17 -28.98 6.72
CA ASP A 221 8.49 -28.30 5.46
C ASP A 221 7.70 -27.00 5.32
N PHE A 222 6.40 -27.06 5.67
CA PHE A 222 5.54 -25.87 5.71
C PHE A 222 6.03 -24.87 6.75
N MET A 223 6.39 -25.32 7.96
CA MET A 223 6.90 -24.46 9.02
C MET A 223 8.23 -23.80 8.68
N TYR A 224 9.13 -24.53 8.01
CA TYR A 224 10.39 -23.98 7.52
C TYR A 224 10.15 -22.88 6.48
N LEU A 225 9.24 -23.10 5.53
CA LEU A 225 8.86 -22.08 4.56
C LEU A 225 8.26 -20.84 5.26
N MET A 226 7.35 -21.04 6.21
CA MET A 226 6.76 -19.94 6.99
C MET A 226 7.80 -19.15 7.79
N PHE A 227 8.82 -19.84 8.31
CA PHE A 227 9.94 -19.21 9.00
C PHE A 227 10.77 -18.33 8.04
N ILE A 228 11.07 -18.80 6.82
CA ILE A 228 11.74 -17.99 5.80
C ILE A 228 10.91 -16.75 5.46
N VAL A 229 9.61 -16.91 5.23
CA VAL A 229 8.69 -15.80 4.95
C VAL A 229 8.69 -14.77 6.08
N LEU A 230 8.71 -15.23 7.33
CA LEU A 230 8.81 -14.36 8.50
C LEU A 230 10.13 -13.57 8.50
N LEU A 231 11.27 -14.23 8.27
CA LEU A 231 12.58 -13.56 8.21
C LEU A 231 12.64 -12.51 7.10
N CYS A 232 12.17 -12.85 5.89
CA CYS A 232 12.05 -11.91 4.79
C CYS A 232 11.14 -10.72 5.15
N GLY A 233 10.03 -10.99 5.83
CA GLY A 233 9.12 -9.96 6.34
C GLY A 233 9.80 -9.00 7.32
N ILE A 234 10.58 -9.52 8.27
CA ILE A 234 11.32 -8.70 9.26
C ILE A 234 12.34 -7.79 8.57
N VAL A 235 13.11 -8.32 7.62
CA VAL A 235 14.11 -7.54 6.87
C VAL A 235 13.42 -6.45 6.06
N ARG A 236 12.34 -6.78 5.33
CA ARG A 236 11.57 -5.81 4.54
C ARG A 236 10.92 -4.74 5.41
N ALA A 237 10.31 -5.12 6.53
CA ALA A 237 9.72 -4.18 7.47
C ALA A 237 10.78 -3.21 8.02
N SER A 238 11.95 -3.71 8.40
CA SER A 238 13.07 -2.90 8.89
C SER A 238 13.55 -1.92 7.82
N MET A 239 13.73 -2.39 6.58
CA MET A 239 14.09 -1.53 5.45
C MET A 239 13.06 -0.39 5.29
N THR A 240 11.77 -0.68 5.23
CA THR A 240 10.74 0.36 5.06
C THR A 240 10.64 1.39 6.20
N VAL A 241 11.15 1.08 7.39
CA VAL A 241 11.19 2.03 8.52
C VAL A 241 12.43 2.90 8.45
N TYR A 242 13.59 2.32 8.14
CA TYR A 242 14.88 3.01 8.18
C TYR A 242 15.31 3.63 6.86
N LEU A 243 14.78 3.20 5.72
CA LEU A 243 15.24 3.63 4.39
C LEU A 243 15.12 5.14 4.20
N GLY A 244 13.99 5.73 4.59
CA GLY A 244 13.80 7.19 4.51
C GLY A 244 14.76 7.96 5.43
N ILE A 245 15.11 7.39 6.58
CA ILE A 245 16.08 7.97 7.52
C ILE A 245 17.49 7.85 6.95
N TYR A 246 17.85 6.69 6.40
CA TYR A 246 19.15 6.44 5.79
C TYR A 246 19.45 7.39 4.63
N TYR A 247 18.45 7.66 3.77
CA TYR A 247 18.56 8.61 2.67
C TYR A 247 18.86 10.04 3.11
N VAL A 248 18.26 10.48 4.22
CA VAL A 248 18.42 11.85 4.74
C VAL A 248 19.67 11.98 5.60
N ASP A 249 19.85 11.08 6.57
CA ASP A 249 20.86 11.20 7.61
C ASP A 249 22.23 10.65 7.21
N VAL A 250 22.28 9.61 6.37
CA VAL A 250 23.54 8.90 6.05
C VAL A 250 24.02 9.25 4.65
N LEU A 251 23.15 9.18 3.65
CA LEU A 251 23.52 9.52 2.28
C LEU A 251 23.54 11.03 2.01
N HIS A 252 23.01 11.83 2.94
CA HIS A 252 22.92 13.29 2.82
C HIS A 252 22.44 13.73 1.43
N LEU A 253 21.37 13.08 0.93
CA LEU A 253 20.82 13.38 -0.39
C LEU A 253 20.19 14.78 -0.39
N LYS A 254 21.03 15.82 -0.54
CA LYS A 254 20.62 17.21 -0.69
C LYS A 254 20.08 17.44 -2.10
N THR A 255 18.95 18.13 -2.21
CA THR A 255 18.49 18.68 -3.49
C THR A 255 19.51 19.70 -4.00
N GLY A 256 19.92 19.57 -5.25
CA GLY A 256 20.88 20.47 -5.91
C GLY A 256 20.66 20.44 -7.41
N ASN A 257 21.40 21.24 -8.18
CA ASN A 257 21.32 21.19 -9.64
C ASN A 257 22.13 20.01 -10.21
N PRO A 258 21.66 19.34 -11.26
CA PRO A 258 22.41 18.27 -11.90
C PRO A 258 23.73 18.81 -12.47
N SER A 259 24.84 18.10 -12.25
CA SER A 259 26.15 18.43 -12.83
C SER A 259 26.21 18.18 -14.34
N LEU A 260 25.28 17.39 -14.88
CA LEU A 260 25.16 17.06 -16.29
C LEU A 260 23.97 17.77 -16.92
N ARG A 261 24.23 18.69 -17.85
CA ARG A 261 23.22 19.26 -18.75
C ARG A 261 23.15 18.43 -20.02
N LEU A 262 22.06 17.68 -20.19
CA LEU A 262 21.74 16.92 -21.40
C LEU A 262 20.88 17.76 -22.37
N PHE A 263 20.58 17.19 -23.54
CA PHE A 263 19.66 17.79 -24.53
C PHE A 263 18.26 18.04 -23.91
N TRP A 264 17.56 19.08 -24.38
CA TRP A 264 16.45 19.73 -23.66
C TRP A 264 15.30 18.84 -23.11
N PRO A 265 14.85 17.74 -23.74
CA PRO A 265 13.82 16.90 -23.13
C PRO A 265 14.41 15.99 -22.04
N PHE A 266 15.68 15.59 -22.20
CA PHE A 266 16.40 14.77 -21.23
C PHE A 266 16.88 15.60 -20.04
N SER A 267 17.23 16.88 -20.23
CA SER A 267 17.59 17.74 -19.10
C SER A 267 16.40 17.99 -18.17
N TYR A 268 15.19 18.18 -18.71
CA TYR A 268 13.99 18.35 -17.88
C TYR A 268 13.64 17.08 -17.10
N ALA A 269 13.70 15.91 -17.76
CA ALA A 269 13.50 14.63 -17.09
C ALA A 269 14.58 14.39 -16.01
N LEU A 270 15.84 14.68 -16.31
CA LEU A 270 16.95 14.48 -15.38
C LEU A 270 16.88 15.45 -14.21
N GLU A 271 16.50 16.71 -14.43
CA GLU A 271 16.19 17.67 -13.35
C GLU A 271 15.02 17.21 -12.50
N PHE A 272 13.97 16.64 -13.10
CA PHE A 272 12.84 16.07 -12.36
C PHE A 272 13.28 14.94 -11.43
N PHE A 273 14.01 13.93 -11.94
CA PHE A 273 14.52 12.83 -11.12
C PHE A 273 15.54 13.30 -10.08
N TYR A 274 16.41 14.25 -10.44
CA TYR A 274 17.42 14.79 -9.54
C TYR A 274 16.83 15.65 -8.42
N ASN A 275 15.67 16.28 -8.67
CA ASN A 275 14.89 17.00 -7.65
C ASN A 275 14.07 16.08 -6.73
N HIS A 276 13.89 14.82 -7.11
CA HIS A 276 13.15 13.78 -6.39
C HIS A 276 14.07 12.60 -6.05
N LYS A 277 15.18 12.86 -5.36
CA LYS A 277 16.22 11.85 -5.12
C LYS A 277 15.69 10.66 -4.32
N GLN A 278 14.80 10.91 -3.35
CA GLN A 278 14.26 9.85 -2.50
C GLN A 278 13.39 8.89 -3.31
N SER A 279 12.51 9.42 -4.16
CA SER A 279 11.68 8.63 -5.08
C SER A 279 12.51 7.96 -6.17
N THR A 280 13.54 8.63 -6.69
CA THR A 280 14.41 8.08 -7.75
C THR A 280 15.22 6.88 -7.25
N THR A 281 15.83 6.94 -6.06
CA THR A 281 16.52 5.77 -5.49
C THR A 281 15.55 4.62 -5.21
N THR A 282 14.35 4.94 -4.74
CA THR A 282 13.28 3.95 -4.53
C THR A 282 12.83 3.33 -5.86
N MET A 283 12.78 4.13 -6.94
CA MET A 283 12.45 3.68 -8.29
C MET A 283 13.42 2.62 -8.81
N PHE A 284 14.73 2.81 -8.61
CA PHE A 284 15.71 1.80 -8.98
C PHE A 284 15.54 0.50 -8.19
N GLY A 285 15.22 0.59 -6.89
CA GLY A 285 14.91 -0.58 -6.07
C GLY A 285 13.70 -1.37 -6.60
N VAL A 286 12.61 -0.67 -6.94
CA VAL A 286 11.41 -1.30 -7.49
C VAL A 286 11.64 -1.83 -8.90
N ALA A 287 12.45 -1.17 -9.73
CA ALA A 287 12.80 -1.66 -11.06
C ALA A 287 13.56 -3.00 -10.96
N LEU A 288 14.46 -3.15 -9.99
CA LEU A 288 15.11 -4.43 -9.69
C LEU A 288 14.16 -5.47 -9.12
N GLU A 289 13.09 -5.08 -8.40
CA GLU A 289 12.06 -6.01 -7.93
C GLU A 289 11.13 -6.51 -9.06
N ILE A 290 11.02 -5.77 -10.16
CA ILE A 290 10.16 -6.10 -11.30
C ILE A 290 10.90 -6.92 -12.37
N LEU A 291 12.22 -6.71 -12.52
CA LEU A 291 13.10 -7.43 -13.45
C LEU A 291 13.42 -8.85 -12.95
#